data_AF-A0A5N6TUF7-F1
#
_entry.id   AF-A0A5N6TUF7-F1
#
_cell.length_a   1.000
_cell.length_b   1.000
_cell.length_c   1.000
_cell.angle_alpha   90.00
_cell.angle_beta   90.00
_cell.angle_gamma   90.00
#
_symmetry.space_group_name_H-M   'P 1'
#
loop_
_entity.id
_entity.type
_entity.pdbx_description
1 polymer ?
#
loop_
_entity_poly.entity_id
_entity_poly.type
_entity_poly.pdbx_seq_one_letter_code
_entity_poly.pdbx_strand_id
1 'polypeptide(L)'
;MATSTFTLFPKLPPELRNRIWQDALPQRFVFCHELLDPIQLEVPFLLVNSEARGIALTWIQEQGLKRSSHKDRRIPIFLRLFDPKNDTLYISLDTFKQFASEPSGAHETSDGVITYVLPTFTRIAMPEALFSIPYEYTTLSYVFRFYLNLEQAFIIIGARSSLQPDNSLNVPRRWELQDIQAPMLFWNYDSGLFEWRDTVDGSKEPFDPVLERACEWLNEWLIFHGKEHFEVRSAFAVRK
;
A
#
# COMPACT_ATOMS: atom_id res chain seq x y z
N MET A 1 13.11 53.16 26.65
CA MET A 1 13.91 52.00 26.19
C MET A 1 13.21 50.75 26.66
N ALA A 2 12.79 49.86 25.76
CA ALA A 2 12.09 48.64 26.12
C ALA A 2 13.11 47.62 26.64
N THR A 3 13.03 47.32 27.94
CA THR A 3 13.91 46.34 28.60
C THR A 3 13.48 44.94 28.17
N SER A 4 14.30 44.25 27.38
CA SER A 4 14.03 42.85 27.03
C SER A 4 14.57 41.96 28.16
N THR A 5 13.65 41.30 28.86
CA THR A 5 13.99 40.26 29.85
C THR A 5 13.92 38.90 29.18
N PHE A 6 14.92 38.03 29.41
CA PHE A 6 14.91 36.64 28.95
C PHE A 6 14.95 35.69 30.16
N THR A 7 14.24 34.57 30.06
CA THR A 7 14.21 33.51 31.07
C THR A 7 15.08 32.34 30.64
N LEU A 8 15.88 31.82 31.57
CA LEU A 8 16.74 30.65 31.31
C LEU A 8 15.90 29.37 31.36
N PHE A 9 15.97 28.53 30.32
CA PHE A 9 15.22 27.28 30.18
C PHE A 9 15.25 26.35 31.43
N PRO A 10 16.38 26.18 32.16
CA PRO A 10 16.42 25.36 33.37
C PRO A 10 15.58 25.89 34.55
N LYS A 11 15.23 27.19 34.53
CA LYS A 11 14.43 27.85 35.59
C LYS A 11 12.92 27.83 35.30
N LEU A 12 12.51 27.26 34.18
CA LEU A 12 11.08 27.09 33.89
C LEU A 12 10.47 26.03 34.83
N PRO A 13 9.23 26.24 35.30
CA PRO A 13 8.46 25.20 35.99
C PRO A 13 8.50 23.87 35.22
N PRO A 14 8.63 22.72 35.91
CA PRO A 14 8.62 21.40 35.27
C PRO A 14 7.47 21.19 34.29
N GLU A 15 6.29 21.72 34.58
CA GLU A 15 5.09 21.63 33.75
C GLU A 15 5.27 22.35 32.41
N LEU A 16 5.89 23.53 32.43
CA LEU A 16 6.21 24.29 31.21
C LEU A 16 7.34 23.64 30.42
N ARG A 17 8.35 23.08 31.08
CA ARG A 17 9.40 22.31 30.40
C ARG A 17 8.84 21.06 29.72
N ASN A 18 7.96 20.34 30.40
CA ASN A 18 7.31 19.16 29.85
C ASN A 18 6.40 19.52 28.67
N ARG A 19 5.67 20.63 28.76
CA ARG A 19 4.84 21.13 27.66
C ARG A 19 5.68 21.56 26.46
N ILE A 20 6.79 22.28 26.68
CA ILE A 20 7.73 22.64 25.61
C ILE A 20 8.30 21.38 24.95
N TRP A 21 8.68 20.36 25.73
CA TRP A 21 9.14 19.10 25.17
C TRP A 21 8.05 18.37 24.39
N GLN A 22 6.82 18.28 24.91
CA GLN A 22 5.70 17.63 24.23
C GLN A 22 5.32 18.35 22.92
N ASP A 23 5.28 19.68 22.93
CA ASP A 23 4.97 20.49 21.75
C ASP A 23 6.15 20.49 20.74
N ALA A 24 7.39 20.25 21.21
CA ALA A 24 8.57 20.10 20.36
C ALA A 24 8.80 18.67 19.86
N LEU A 25 8.08 17.66 20.36
CA LEU A 25 8.18 16.30 19.86
C LEU A 25 7.56 16.22 18.47
N PRO A 26 8.24 15.61 17.50
CA PRO A 26 7.70 15.54 16.16
C PRO A 26 6.46 14.66 16.13
N GLN A 27 5.39 15.18 15.54
CA GLN A 27 4.17 14.40 15.32
C GLN A 27 4.49 13.26 14.34
N ARG A 28 4.05 12.05 14.69
CA ARG A 28 4.30 10.84 13.91
C ARG A 28 3.03 10.41 13.21
N PHE A 29 3.05 10.41 11.89
CA PHE A 29 1.98 9.86 11.07
C PHE A 29 2.34 8.43 10.65
N VAL A 30 1.42 7.50 10.91
CA VAL A 30 1.59 6.06 10.67
C VAL A 30 0.42 5.58 9.83
N PHE A 31 0.68 4.78 8.80
CA PHE A 31 -0.38 4.09 8.07
C PHE A 31 -0.92 2.91 8.89
N CYS A 32 -2.16 3.00 9.35
CA CYS A 32 -2.81 1.99 10.18
C CYS A 32 -3.50 0.91 9.33
N HIS A 33 -2.73 -0.03 8.78
CA HIS A 33 -3.27 -1.11 7.94
C HIS A 33 -4.26 -2.04 8.68
N GLU A 34 -4.26 -2.04 10.02
CA GLU A 34 -5.22 -2.77 10.86
C GLU A 34 -6.66 -2.27 10.71
N LEU A 35 -6.84 -1.05 10.19
CA LEU A 35 -8.14 -0.44 9.93
C LEU A 35 -8.69 -0.77 8.53
N LEU A 36 -7.94 -1.50 7.70
CA LEU A 36 -8.42 -1.96 6.40
C LEU A 36 -9.53 -3.01 6.58
N ASP A 37 -10.52 -2.99 5.70
CA ASP A 37 -11.62 -3.94 5.73
C ASP A 37 -11.11 -5.38 5.57
N PRO A 38 -11.51 -6.31 6.45
CA PRO A 38 -11.11 -7.71 6.35
C PRO A 38 -11.71 -8.39 5.12
N ILE A 39 -10.95 -9.30 4.53
CA ILE A 39 -11.40 -10.13 3.41
C ILE A 39 -12.25 -11.28 3.94
N GLN A 40 -13.39 -11.54 3.28
CA GLN A 40 -14.20 -12.74 3.56
C GLN A 40 -13.69 -13.96 2.82
N LEU A 41 -13.56 -15.07 3.54
CA LEU A 41 -13.19 -16.37 3.04
C LEU A 41 -14.31 -17.37 3.35
N GLU A 42 -14.86 -17.96 2.30
CA GLU A 42 -15.74 -19.11 2.41
C GLU A 42 -14.89 -20.38 2.53
N VAL A 43 -15.14 -21.18 3.55
CA VAL A 43 -14.41 -22.44 3.77
C VAL A 43 -15.39 -23.61 3.66
N PRO A 44 -15.79 -23.99 2.43
CA PRO A 44 -16.79 -25.03 2.22
C PRO A 44 -16.35 -26.40 2.75
N PHE A 45 -15.04 -26.66 2.82
CA PHE A 45 -14.47 -27.91 3.32
C PHE A 45 -14.84 -28.26 4.77
N LEU A 46 -15.30 -27.28 5.56
CA LEU A 46 -15.85 -27.54 6.89
C LEU A 46 -17.16 -28.36 6.87
N LEU A 47 -17.85 -28.40 5.73
CA LEU A 47 -19.17 -29.02 5.58
C LEU A 47 -19.14 -30.36 4.85
N VAL A 48 -17.99 -30.77 4.28
CA VAL A 48 -17.94 -31.91 3.35
C VAL A 48 -17.84 -33.24 4.09
N ASN A 49 -16.78 -33.47 4.88
CA ASN A 49 -16.60 -34.67 5.69
C ASN A 49 -15.67 -34.39 6.89
N SER A 50 -15.50 -35.37 7.79
CA SER A 50 -14.71 -35.20 9.02
C SER A 50 -13.21 -34.95 8.77
N GLU A 51 -12.63 -35.56 7.73
CA GLU A 51 -11.22 -35.40 7.37
C GLU A 51 -10.94 -34.02 6.78
N ALA A 52 -11.71 -33.62 5.76
CA ALA A 52 -11.66 -32.30 5.15
C ALA A 52 -11.93 -31.21 6.18
N ARG A 53 -12.85 -31.45 7.12
CA ARG A 53 -13.10 -30.54 8.24
C ARG A 53 -11.90 -30.41 9.17
N GLY A 54 -11.20 -31.51 9.50
CA GLY A 54 -9.98 -31.48 10.32
C GLY A 54 -8.86 -30.66 9.67
N ILE A 55 -8.62 -30.87 8.38
CA ILE A 55 -7.65 -30.10 7.59
C ILE A 55 -8.03 -28.62 7.55
N ALA A 56 -9.30 -28.31 7.24
CA ALA A 56 -9.79 -26.94 7.15
C ALA A 56 -9.67 -26.19 8.48
N LEU A 57 -10.00 -26.83 9.61
CA LEU A 57 -9.86 -26.21 10.93
C LEU A 57 -8.40 -25.89 11.27
N THR A 58 -7.48 -26.78 10.92
CA THR A 58 -6.03 -26.56 11.12
C THR A 58 -5.56 -25.37 10.29
N TRP A 59 -5.91 -25.32 9.01
CA TRP A 59 -5.58 -24.20 8.13
C TRP A 59 -6.18 -22.87 8.61
N ILE A 60 -7.43 -22.85 9.09
CA ILE A 60 -8.08 -21.64 9.66
C ILE A 60 -7.27 -21.09 10.84
N GLN A 61 -6.78 -21.97 11.72
CA GLN A 61 -5.98 -21.59 12.89
C GLN A 61 -4.61 -21.04 12.48
N GLU A 62 -3.92 -21.71 11.56
CA GLU A 62 -2.61 -21.28 11.04
C GLU A 62 -2.69 -19.91 10.35
N GLN A 63 -3.79 -19.64 9.64
CA GLN A 63 -4.04 -18.36 8.96
C GLN A 63 -4.60 -17.27 9.88
N GLY A 64 -4.81 -17.55 11.18
CA GLY A 64 -5.32 -16.57 12.15
C GLY A 64 -6.72 -16.05 11.84
N LEU A 65 -7.54 -16.84 11.13
CA LEU A 65 -8.83 -16.38 10.62
C LEU A 65 -9.87 -16.29 11.73
N LYS A 66 -10.64 -15.18 11.75
CA LYS A 66 -11.73 -14.99 12.71
C LYS A 66 -13.06 -15.42 12.10
N ARG A 67 -13.88 -16.16 12.85
CA ARG A 67 -15.21 -16.56 12.38
C ARG A 67 -16.11 -15.32 12.29
N SER A 68 -16.76 -15.12 11.15
CA SER A 68 -17.77 -14.07 11.01
C SER A 68 -19.03 -14.43 11.80
N SER A 69 -19.58 -13.45 12.52
CA SER A 69 -20.81 -13.60 13.33
C SER A 69 -22.10 -13.61 12.51
N HIS A 70 -22.02 -13.53 11.17
CA HIS A 70 -23.19 -13.45 10.31
C HIS A 70 -24.01 -14.76 10.34
N LYS A 71 -25.17 -14.74 11.00
CA LYS A 71 -25.97 -15.93 11.32
C LYS A 71 -26.77 -16.52 10.15
N ASP A 72 -26.80 -15.84 9.01
CA ASP A 72 -27.79 -16.13 7.95
C ASP A 72 -27.26 -16.90 6.73
N ARG A 73 -26.01 -17.41 6.79
CA ARG A 73 -25.41 -18.13 5.65
C ARG A 73 -25.18 -19.61 5.95
N ARG A 74 -25.53 -20.46 4.97
CA ARG A 74 -25.31 -21.92 5.02
C ARG A 74 -23.83 -22.31 5.01
N ILE A 75 -22.96 -21.47 4.44
CA ILE A 75 -21.52 -21.70 4.35
C ILE A 75 -20.80 -20.87 5.43
N PRO A 76 -19.89 -21.47 6.23
CA PRO A 76 -19.08 -20.74 7.19
C PRO A 76 -18.21 -19.67 6.51
N ILE A 77 -18.30 -18.44 7.01
CA ILE A 77 -17.47 -17.31 6.57
C ILE A 77 -16.45 -16.98 7.64
N PHE A 78 -15.23 -16.76 7.19
CA PHE A 78 -14.11 -16.32 7.99
C PHE A 78 -13.58 -14.98 7.48
N LEU A 79 -12.99 -14.21 8.40
CA LEU A 79 -12.39 -12.91 8.14
C LEU A 79 -10.87 -13.04 8.22
N ARG A 80 -10.19 -12.60 7.17
CA ARG A 80 -8.73 -12.47 7.10
C ARG A 80 -8.36 -10.98 7.13
N LEU A 81 -7.54 -10.59 8.10
CA LEU A 81 -6.97 -9.23 8.16
C LEU A 81 -5.86 -9.07 7.11
N PHE A 82 -5.60 -7.83 6.72
CA PHE A 82 -4.50 -7.50 5.83
C PHE A 82 -3.16 -7.86 6.48
N ASP A 83 -2.36 -8.67 5.78
CA ASP A 83 -1.00 -9.03 6.18
C ASP A 83 0.01 -8.15 5.43
N PRO A 84 0.61 -7.12 6.06
CA PRO A 84 1.49 -6.19 5.38
C PRO A 84 2.74 -6.82 4.77
N LYS A 85 3.16 -8.01 5.24
CA LYS A 85 4.34 -8.68 4.70
C LYS A 85 4.08 -9.35 3.35
N ASN A 86 2.86 -9.83 3.14
CA ASN A 86 2.54 -10.70 2.02
C ASN A 86 1.48 -10.11 1.09
N ASP A 87 0.53 -9.36 1.64
CA ASP A 87 -0.58 -8.78 0.90
C ASP A 87 -0.14 -7.55 0.11
N THR A 88 -0.87 -7.30 -0.97
CA THR A 88 -0.66 -6.14 -1.83
C THR A 88 -1.82 -5.17 -1.62
N LEU A 89 -1.52 -3.92 -1.30
CA LEU A 89 -2.53 -2.89 -1.10
C LEU A 89 -3.00 -2.38 -2.47
N TYR A 90 -4.27 -2.62 -2.81
CA TYR A 90 -4.87 -2.08 -4.03
C TYR A 90 -5.38 -0.66 -3.80
N ILE A 91 -4.98 0.26 -4.66
CA ILE A 91 -5.39 1.67 -4.66
C ILE A 91 -6.26 1.88 -5.90
N SER A 92 -7.52 2.28 -5.71
CA SER A 92 -8.44 2.49 -6.83
C SER A 92 -8.18 3.81 -7.53
N LEU A 93 -8.64 3.91 -8.79
CA LEU A 93 -8.57 5.14 -9.60
C LEU A 93 -9.15 6.34 -8.82
N ASP A 94 -10.30 6.16 -8.18
CA ASP A 94 -11.04 7.23 -7.50
C ASP A 94 -10.38 7.68 -6.18
N THR A 95 -9.63 6.80 -5.54
CA THR A 95 -9.00 7.06 -4.23
C THR A 95 -7.52 7.43 -4.34
N PHE A 96 -6.90 7.23 -5.49
CA PHE A 96 -5.46 7.45 -5.70
C PHE A 96 -4.98 8.83 -5.26
N LYS A 97 -5.67 9.89 -5.70
CA LYS A 97 -5.30 11.27 -5.35
C LYS A 97 -5.34 11.48 -3.85
N GLN A 98 -6.41 11.05 -3.19
CA GLN A 98 -6.57 11.15 -1.74
C GLN A 98 -5.46 10.39 -1.03
N PHE A 99 -5.22 9.13 -1.40
CA PHE A 99 -4.18 8.29 -0.79
C PHE A 99 -2.78 8.91 -0.90
N ALA A 100 -2.44 9.46 -2.07
CA ALA A 100 -1.11 9.99 -2.32
C ALA A 100 -0.90 11.40 -1.70
N SER A 101 -1.97 12.20 -1.56
CA SER A 101 -1.91 13.52 -0.93
C SER A 101 -2.19 13.53 0.57
N GLU A 102 -2.79 12.47 1.12
CA GLU A 102 -3.19 12.37 2.53
C GLU A 102 -2.05 12.71 3.50
N PRO A 103 -0.80 12.23 3.29
CA PRO A 103 0.32 12.64 4.13
C PRO A 103 0.60 14.15 4.08
N SER A 104 0.40 14.81 2.93
CA SER A 104 0.59 16.27 2.80
C SER A 104 -0.46 17.07 3.59
N GLY A 105 -1.72 16.63 3.63
CA GLY A 105 -2.77 17.32 4.39
C GLY A 105 -2.52 17.32 5.91
N ALA A 106 -1.84 16.29 6.41
CA ALA A 106 -1.36 16.25 7.79
C ALA A 106 -0.35 17.36 8.11
N HIS A 107 0.46 17.81 7.15
CA HIS A 107 1.36 18.96 7.33
C HIS A 107 0.64 20.27 7.55
N GLU A 108 -0.49 20.49 6.88
CA GLU A 108 -1.22 21.77 6.93
C GLU A 108 -1.94 21.99 8.27
N THR A 109 -2.16 20.92 9.04
CA THR A 109 -2.88 20.96 10.32
C THR A 109 -1.96 20.96 11.55
N SER A 110 -0.64 20.95 11.34
CA SER A 110 0.34 20.80 12.40
C SER A 110 1.35 21.94 12.41
N ASP A 111 1.46 22.64 13.54
CA ASP A 111 2.43 23.72 13.75
C ASP A 111 3.87 23.21 14.02
N GLY A 112 4.12 21.89 13.93
CA GLY A 112 5.37 21.24 14.35
C GLY A 112 6.11 20.48 13.25
N VAL A 113 7.32 19.99 13.58
CA VAL A 113 8.08 19.09 12.70
C VAL A 113 7.34 17.76 12.59
N ILE A 114 6.94 17.38 11.38
CA ILE A 114 6.28 16.10 11.14
C ILE A 114 7.30 15.06 10.70
N THR A 115 7.17 13.87 11.28
CA THR A 115 7.88 12.67 10.82
C THR A 115 6.89 11.66 10.30
N TYR A 116 7.12 11.19 9.08
CA TYR A 116 6.39 10.06 8.51
C TYR A 116 7.07 8.77 8.92
N VAL A 117 6.31 7.88 9.53
CA VAL A 117 6.76 6.51 9.75
C VAL A 117 6.43 5.74 8.49
N LEU A 118 7.44 5.11 7.90
CA LEU A 118 7.24 4.26 6.73
C LEU A 118 6.22 3.16 7.05
N PRO A 119 5.28 2.88 6.14
CA PRO A 119 4.33 1.79 6.33
C PRO A 119 5.03 0.44 6.49
N THR A 120 4.29 -0.52 7.01
CA THR A 120 4.78 -1.90 7.17
C THR A 120 4.66 -2.72 5.88
N PHE A 121 3.82 -2.28 4.92
CA PHE A 121 3.62 -2.97 3.65
C PHE A 121 4.57 -2.46 2.57
N THR A 122 5.08 -3.37 1.72
CA THR A 122 6.04 -3.03 0.66
C THR A 122 5.47 -3.17 -0.75
N ARG A 123 4.19 -3.59 -0.88
CA ARG A 123 3.56 -3.93 -2.15
C ARG A 123 2.27 -3.15 -2.36
N ILE A 124 2.15 -2.52 -3.52
CA ILE A 124 0.93 -1.83 -3.95
C ILE A 124 0.47 -2.30 -5.33
N ALA A 125 -0.83 -2.20 -5.59
CA ALA A 125 -1.43 -2.47 -6.89
C ALA A 125 -2.35 -1.30 -7.28
N MET A 126 -2.42 -0.97 -8.57
CA MET A 126 -3.25 0.12 -9.05
C MET A 126 -3.63 -0.07 -10.52
N PRO A 127 -4.76 0.49 -10.99
CA PRO A 127 -5.23 0.27 -12.36
C PRO A 127 -4.36 0.99 -13.41
N GLU A 128 -4.15 0.36 -14.57
CA GLU A 128 -3.43 0.97 -15.71
C GLU A 128 -4.04 2.32 -16.16
N ALA A 129 -5.36 2.47 -15.96
CA ALA A 129 -6.10 3.67 -16.32
C ALA A 129 -5.59 4.94 -15.63
N LEU A 130 -4.90 4.82 -14.49
CA LEU A 130 -4.20 5.95 -13.86
C LEU A 130 -3.17 6.55 -14.80
N PHE A 131 -2.37 5.70 -15.43
CA PHE A 131 -1.27 6.12 -16.30
C PHE A 131 -1.75 6.46 -17.70
N SER A 132 -2.88 5.91 -18.16
CA SER A 132 -3.40 6.19 -19.50
C SER A 132 -3.76 7.66 -19.74
N ILE A 133 -4.01 8.46 -18.69
CA ILE A 133 -4.41 9.87 -18.81
C ILE A 133 -3.21 10.79 -18.53
N PRO A 134 -2.87 11.75 -19.41
CA PRO A 134 -1.82 12.73 -19.16
C PRO A 134 -2.31 13.77 -18.13
N TYR A 135 -2.06 13.49 -16.86
CA TYR A 135 -2.21 14.45 -15.76
C TYR A 135 -0.90 14.49 -14.97
N GLU A 136 -0.56 15.66 -14.42
CA GLU A 136 0.68 15.91 -13.66
C GLU A 136 0.86 15.03 -12.41
N TYR A 137 -0.18 14.29 -12.01
CA TYR A 137 -0.23 13.52 -10.76
C TYR A 137 -0.38 12.01 -10.97
N THR A 138 -0.18 11.48 -12.18
CA THR A 138 -0.45 10.07 -12.48
C THR A 138 0.79 9.18 -12.46
N THR A 139 1.94 9.64 -11.94
CA THR A 139 3.17 8.84 -11.86
C THR A 139 3.37 8.22 -10.47
N LEU A 140 4.12 7.12 -10.40
CA LEU A 140 4.48 6.49 -9.12
C LEU A 140 5.32 7.40 -8.23
N SER A 141 6.02 8.39 -8.81
CA SER A 141 6.84 9.36 -8.06
C SER A 141 6.07 10.05 -6.93
N TYR A 142 4.78 10.34 -7.14
CA TYR A 142 3.95 11.05 -6.18
C TYR A 142 3.61 10.18 -4.95
N VAL A 143 3.46 8.87 -5.16
CA VAL A 143 3.32 7.90 -4.05
C VAL A 143 4.66 7.72 -3.35
N PHE A 144 5.75 7.61 -4.09
CA PHE A 144 7.07 7.37 -3.50
C PHE A 144 7.52 8.41 -2.47
N ARG A 145 7.08 9.66 -2.63
CA ARG A 145 7.36 10.76 -1.69
C ARG A 145 7.11 10.42 -0.22
N PHE A 146 6.08 9.62 0.08
CA PHE A 146 5.70 9.27 1.47
C PHE A 146 5.83 7.77 1.78
N TYR A 147 6.01 6.95 0.75
CA TYR A 147 5.96 5.49 0.82
C TYR A 147 7.28 4.87 0.35
N LEU A 148 8.43 5.39 0.84
CA LEU A 148 9.77 4.98 0.37
C LEU A 148 10.12 3.51 0.61
N ASN A 149 9.44 2.83 1.53
CA ASN A 149 9.64 1.42 1.80
C ASN A 149 9.01 0.49 0.76
N LEU A 150 8.26 1.03 -0.21
CA LEU A 150 7.69 0.24 -1.30
C LEU A 150 8.79 -0.44 -2.12
N GLU A 151 8.63 -1.73 -2.35
CA GLU A 151 9.55 -2.57 -3.13
C GLU A 151 8.91 -3.00 -4.45
N GLN A 152 7.58 -3.09 -4.50
CA GLN A 152 6.88 -3.60 -5.68
C GLN A 152 5.60 -2.81 -5.95
N ALA A 153 5.41 -2.41 -7.21
CA ALA A 153 4.16 -1.88 -7.73
C ALA A 153 3.61 -2.76 -8.85
N PHE A 154 2.33 -3.12 -8.75
CA PHE A 154 1.61 -3.89 -9.75
C PHE A 154 0.63 -2.99 -10.50
N ILE A 155 0.76 -2.91 -11.81
CA ILE A 155 -0.16 -2.22 -12.69
C ILE A 155 -1.20 -3.21 -13.20
N ILE A 156 -2.44 -3.02 -12.78
CA ILE A 156 -3.54 -3.93 -13.07
C ILE A 156 -4.14 -3.59 -14.43
N ILE A 157 -3.93 -4.49 -15.39
CA ILE A 157 -4.40 -4.38 -16.76
C ILE A 157 -5.89 -4.76 -16.83
N GLY A 158 -6.68 -3.97 -17.58
CA GLY A 158 -8.11 -4.21 -17.72
C GLY A 158 -8.89 -4.15 -16.41
N ALA A 159 -8.37 -3.41 -15.42
CA ALA A 159 -9.00 -3.19 -14.13
C ALA A 159 -10.41 -2.62 -14.33
N ARG A 160 -11.43 -3.47 -14.21
CA ARG A 160 -12.83 -3.06 -14.31
C ARG A 160 -13.19 -2.21 -13.09
N SER A 161 -14.12 -1.26 -13.26
CA SER A 161 -14.75 -0.52 -12.14
C SER A 161 -15.35 -1.45 -11.07
N SER A 162 -15.49 -2.75 -11.35
CA SER A 162 -15.95 -3.81 -10.45
C SER A 162 -14.91 -4.34 -9.45
N LEU A 163 -13.68 -3.81 -9.41
CA LEU A 163 -12.77 -4.02 -8.27
C LEU A 163 -13.24 -3.26 -7.03
N GLN A 164 -14.22 -2.35 -7.19
CA GLN A 164 -14.96 -1.74 -6.10
C GLN A 164 -15.71 -2.81 -5.28
N PRO A 165 -15.81 -2.69 -3.95
CA PRO A 165 -16.65 -3.56 -3.15
C PRO A 165 -18.08 -3.51 -3.70
N ASP A 166 -18.67 -4.68 -3.95
CA ASP A 166 -20.03 -4.82 -4.43
C ASP A 166 -20.99 -4.26 -3.37
N ASN A 167 -21.57 -3.08 -3.60
CA ASN A 167 -22.44 -2.36 -2.65
C ASN A 167 -23.65 -3.18 -2.15
N SER A 168 -23.94 -4.34 -2.76
CA SER A 168 -24.98 -5.26 -2.27
C SER A 168 -24.55 -6.06 -1.02
N LEU A 169 -23.25 -6.16 -0.77
CA LEU A 169 -22.64 -6.82 0.38
C LEU A 169 -21.48 -5.94 0.82
N ASN A 170 -21.64 -5.18 1.92
CA ASN A 170 -20.67 -4.20 2.48
C ASN A 170 -19.26 -4.75 2.81
N VAL A 171 -18.72 -5.77 2.14
CA VAL A 171 -17.42 -6.35 2.43
C VAL A 171 -16.71 -6.82 1.14
N PRO A 172 -15.45 -6.39 0.90
CA PRO A 172 -14.70 -6.76 -0.29
C PRO A 172 -14.42 -8.28 -0.37
N ARG A 173 -14.61 -8.85 -1.58
CA ARG A 173 -14.22 -10.24 -1.89
C ARG A 173 -12.75 -10.31 -2.27
N ARG A 174 -12.15 -11.50 -2.16
CA ARG A 174 -10.73 -11.74 -2.45
C ARG A 174 -10.44 -11.60 -3.94
N TRP A 175 -9.49 -10.73 -4.25
CA TRP A 175 -8.82 -10.68 -5.55
C TRP A 175 -7.42 -11.25 -5.39
N GLU A 176 -6.94 -11.92 -6.44
CA GLU A 176 -5.57 -12.40 -6.53
C GLU A 176 -4.90 -11.84 -7.78
N LEU A 177 -3.61 -11.55 -7.67
CA LEU A 177 -2.77 -11.19 -8.80
C LEU A 177 -2.50 -12.44 -9.62
N GLN A 178 -2.85 -12.39 -10.90
CA GLN A 178 -2.51 -13.40 -11.89
C GLN A 178 -1.46 -12.82 -12.85
N ASP A 179 -0.64 -13.72 -13.40
CA ASP A 179 0.34 -13.42 -14.45
C ASP A 179 1.50 -12.50 -13.99
N ILE A 180 2.01 -12.74 -12.78
CA ILE A 180 3.17 -12.00 -12.21
C ILE A 180 4.49 -12.31 -12.97
N GLN A 181 4.45 -13.22 -13.95
CA GLN A 181 5.57 -13.54 -14.83
C GLN A 181 5.61 -12.65 -16.09
N ALA A 182 4.70 -11.70 -16.22
CA ALA A 182 4.69 -10.69 -17.27
C ALA A 182 5.97 -9.79 -17.24
N PRO A 183 6.24 -9.04 -18.33
CA PRO A 183 7.32 -8.07 -18.40
C PRO A 183 7.39 -7.17 -17.18
N MET A 184 8.60 -6.99 -16.64
CA MET A 184 8.84 -6.09 -15.52
C MET A 184 9.91 -5.06 -15.84
N LEU A 185 9.72 -3.87 -15.28
CA LEU A 185 10.79 -2.89 -15.10
C LEU A 185 11.35 -3.07 -13.70
N PHE A 186 12.66 -3.29 -13.62
CA PHE A 186 13.36 -3.29 -12.33
C PHE A 186 14.28 -2.08 -12.27
N TRP A 187 14.32 -1.46 -11.09
CA TRP A 187 15.24 -0.38 -10.79
C TRP A 187 16.64 -0.94 -10.60
N ASN A 188 17.59 -0.47 -11.41
CA ASN A 188 19.01 -0.76 -11.25
C ASN A 188 19.70 0.46 -10.63
N TYR A 189 20.11 0.32 -9.36
CA TYR A 189 20.77 1.39 -8.62
C TYR A 189 22.12 1.80 -9.23
N ASP A 190 22.87 0.84 -9.77
CA ASP A 190 24.21 1.09 -10.34
C ASP A 190 24.13 1.87 -11.64
N SER A 191 23.14 1.58 -12.49
CA SER A 191 22.91 2.31 -13.74
C SER A 191 22.07 3.57 -13.56
N GLY A 192 21.33 3.68 -12.46
CA GLY A 192 20.42 4.79 -12.17
C GLY A 192 19.21 4.82 -13.11
N LEU A 193 18.87 3.69 -13.74
CA LEU A 193 17.82 3.56 -14.73
C LEU A 193 16.93 2.34 -14.45
N PHE A 194 15.73 2.37 -15.01
CA PHE A 194 14.88 1.19 -15.09
C PHE A 194 15.31 0.32 -16.26
N GLU A 195 15.46 -0.97 -15.99
CA GLU A 195 15.86 -1.97 -16.98
C GLU A 195 14.74 -2.99 -17.15
N TRP A 196 14.49 -3.39 -18.39
CA TRP A 196 13.55 -4.44 -18.69
C TRP A 196 14.13 -5.80 -18.28
N ARG A 197 13.34 -6.60 -17.58
CA ARG A 197 13.63 -8.01 -17.35
C ARG A 197 12.51 -8.84 -17.95
N ASP A 198 12.82 -9.49 -19.06
CA ASP A 198 11.94 -10.49 -19.65
C ASP A 198 12.10 -11.83 -18.90
N THR A 199 11.00 -12.55 -18.71
CA THR A 199 11.01 -13.92 -18.15
C THR A 199 11.13 -14.99 -19.26
N VAL A 200 11.02 -14.60 -20.53
CA VAL A 200 11.03 -15.52 -21.68
C VAL A 200 12.13 -15.09 -22.66
N ASP A 201 13.07 -16.01 -22.89
CA ASP A 201 14.25 -15.86 -23.73
C ASP A 201 13.99 -15.15 -25.08
N GLY A 202 14.64 -14.00 -25.27
CA GLY A 202 15.10 -13.54 -26.59
C GLY A 202 14.11 -12.77 -27.47
N SER A 203 12.91 -12.43 -27.01
CA SER A 203 12.08 -11.44 -27.72
C SER A 203 12.60 -10.01 -27.51
N LYS A 204 12.37 -9.14 -28.51
CA LYS A 204 12.60 -7.69 -28.40
C LYS A 204 12.06 -7.17 -27.07
N GLU A 205 12.79 -6.23 -26.45
CA GLU A 205 12.39 -5.57 -25.20
C GLU A 205 10.87 -5.36 -25.18
N PRO A 206 10.17 -5.95 -24.19
CA PRO A 206 8.72 -5.85 -24.12
C PRO A 206 8.36 -4.39 -23.83
N PHE A 207 8.05 -3.64 -24.88
CA PHE A 207 7.66 -2.24 -24.75
C PHE A 207 6.21 -2.16 -24.25
N ASP A 208 6.04 -1.80 -22.97
CA ASP A 208 4.74 -1.44 -22.40
C ASP A 208 4.72 0.07 -22.06
N PRO A 209 4.02 0.90 -22.86
CA PRO A 209 4.00 2.34 -22.65
C PRO A 209 3.32 2.75 -21.34
N VAL A 210 2.50 1.87 -20.74
CA VAL A 210 1.88 2.13 -19.43
C VAL A 210 2.92 2.01 -18.33
N LEU A 211 3.78 0.99 -18.38
CA LEU A 211 4.84 0.78 -17.38
C LEU A 211 5.91 1.88 -17.45
N GLU A 212 6.33 2.28 -18.65
CA GLU A 212 7.26 3.40 -18.80
C GLU A 212 6.70 4.68 -18.19
N ARG A 213 5.44 5.00 -18.52
CA ARG A 213 4.77 6.18 -17.98
C ARG A 213 4.57 6.11 -16.48
N ALA A 214 4.30 4.92 -15.92
CA ALA A 214 4.22 4.74 -14.49
C ALA A 214 5.52 5.09 -13.77
N CYS A 215 6.65 4.82 -14.42
CA CYS A 215 7.99 5.08 -13.91
C CYS A 215 8.53 6.48 -14.27
N GLU A 216 7.77 7.31 -15.02
CA GLU A 216 8.20 8.66 -15.38
C GLU A 216 8.59 9.45 -14.12
N TRP A 217 9.82 9.98 -14.17
CA TRP A 217 10.44 10.87 -13.16
C TRP A 217 10.72 10.18 -11.82
N LEU A 218 10.47 8.87 -11.73
CA LEU A 218 10.72 8.10 -10.52
C LEU A 218 12.22 7.89 -10.28
N ASN A 219 13.03 7.77 -11.34
CA ASN A 219 14.48 7.57 -11.25
C ASN A 219 15.19 8.63 -10.40
N GLU A 220 14.90 9.92 -10.60
CA GLU A 220 15.50 11.01 -9.81
C GLU A 220 15.18 10.87 -8.32
N TRP A 221 13.93 10.49 -8.00
CA TRP A 221 13.49 10.24 -6.64
C TRP A 221 14.16 9.02 -6.01
N LEU A 222 14.29 7.92 -6.75
CA LEU A 222 14.94 6.70 -6.26
C LEU A 222 16.43 6.93 -5.99
N ILE A 223 17.12 7.67 -6.86
CA ILE A 223 18.53 8.07 -6.64
C ILE A 223 18.65 8.95 -5.41
N PHE A 224 17.83 10.01 -5.31
CA PHE A 224 17.88 10.96 -4.20
C PHE A 224 17.68 10.28 -2.84
N HIS A 225 16.80 9.29 -2.76
CA HIS A 225 16.54 8.52 -1.54
C HIS A 225 17.41 7.29 -1.36
N GLY A 226 18.37 7.03 -2.26
CA GLY A 226 19.27 5.87 -2.17
C GLY A 226 18.51 4.54 -2.22
N LYS A 227 17.42 4.46 -2.99
CA LYS A 227 16.63 3.23 -3.11
C LYS A 227 17.45 2.20 -3.89
N GLU A 228 17.74 1.08 -3.25
CA GLU A 228 18.51 0.00 -3.87
C GLU A 228 17.65 -0.89 -4.78
N HIS A 229 16.39 -1.16 -4.39
CA HIS A 229 15.55 -2.16 -5.04
C HIS A 229 14.12 -1.66 -5.21
N PHE A 230 13.60 -1.64 -6.45
CA PHE A 230 12.20 -1.39 -6.73
C PHE A 230 11.78 -2.06 -8.04
N GLU A 231 10.57 -2.59 -8.09
CA GLU A 231 10.06 -3.31 -9.25
C GLU A 231 8.66 -2.82 -9.63
N VAL A 232 8.43 -2.65 -10.94
CA VAL A 232 7.11 -2.34 -11.50
C VAL A 232 6.74 -3.42 -12.49
N ARG A 233 5.56 -4.02 -12.31
CA ARG A 233 5.10 -5.16 -13.10
C ARG A 233 3.67 -4.94 -13.57
N SER A 234 3.33 -5.43 -14.75
CA SER A 234 1.93 -5.60 -15.13
C SER A 234 1.36 -6.88 -14.50
N ALA A 235 0.06 -6.88 -14.20
CA ALA A 235 -0.65 -8.04 -13.68
C ALA A 235 -2.13 -7.96 -14.03
N PHE A 236 -2.83 -9.10 -13.94
CA PHE A 236 -4.28 -9.15 -13.99
C PHE A 236 -4.85 -9.40 -12.59
N ALA A 237 -5.99 -8.80 -12.29
CA ALA A 237 -6.72 -9.10 -11.06
C ALA A 237 -7.83 -10.11 -11.35
N VAL A 238 -7.81 -11.25 -10.67
CA VAL A 238 -8.84 -12.29 -10.80
C VAL A 238 -9.58 -12.47 -9.49
N ARG A 239 -10.91 -12.59 -9.62
CA ARG A 239 -11.81 -12.85 -8.49
C ARG A 239 -11.78 -14.34 -8.17
N LYS A 240 -11.61 -14.68 -6.89
CA LYS A 240 -11.79 -16.05 -6.37
C LYS A 240 -13.05 -16.17 -5.51
#